data_AF-A0A2M8CFF6-F1
#
_entry.id   AF-A0A2M8CFF6-F1
#
_cell.length_a   1.000
_cell.length_b   1.000
_cell.length_c   1.000
_cell.angle_alpha   90.00
_cell.angle_beta   90.00
_cell.angle_gamma   90.00
#
_symmetry.space_group_name_H-M   'P 1'
#
loop_
_entity.id
_entity.type
_entity.pdbx_description
1 polymer ?
#
loop_
_entity_poly.entity_id
_entity_poly.type
_entity_poly.pdbx_seq_one_letter_code
_entity_poly.pdbx_strand_id
1 'polypeptide(L)'
;MPTKQLPFIGIKKKIMKWIIIPVCIVLLACDNTTISNNVAYIIKDTNPNVDTIIYGINVPSEISDPRYIEKEYFLLANGDTSNYSCFFAFDKVKKRIMMDYVYEPYRKSYVNFSTNDSSSIIANFESLKKFSPYELNYKDQLTEIKLILDAASKEFDLDKLRYLSLNMTALNGLADTITSLYIKKFGDNIETIENVQVAALIRKSTFTYDLDELLSFYKVRIDKVNVDGLICIQKTKSKGNNANVSPINSVDWILDGLVILSLSPID
;
A
#
# COMPACT_ATOMS: atom_id res chain seq x y z
N MET A 1 53.26 85.11 16.99
CA MET A 1 52.79 84.07 17.93
C MET A 1 52.73 82.74 17.19
N PRO A 2 53.20 81.64 17.80
CA PRO A 2 53.47 80.39 17.10
C PRO A 2 52.21 79.52 16.90
N THR A 3 52.20 78.85 15.75
CA THR A 3 51.31 77.75 15.33
C THR A 3 51.59 76.44 16.05
N LYS A 4 50.53 75.70 16.41
CA LYS A 4 50.40 74.25 16.68
C LYS A 4 48.93 74.01 17.07
N GLN A 5 48.21 72.93 16.78
CA GLN A 5 48.34 71.73 15.95
C GLN A 5 46.90 71.12 15.98
N LEU A 6 46.37 70.62 14.86
CA LEU A 6 45.06 69.92 14.84
C LEU A 6 45.22 68.46 15.33
N PRO A 7 44.32 67.95 16.18
CA PRO A 7 44.32 66.53 16.52
C PRO A 7 43.55 65.68 15.49
N PHE A 8 44.24 64.68 14.98
CA PHE A 8 43.68 63.46 14.41
C PHE A 8 42.77 62.76 15.45
N ILE A 9 41.51 62.47 15.08
CA ILE A 9 40.67 61.51 15.79
C ILE A 9 40.33 60.36 14.83
N GLY A 10 40.72 59.17 15.27
CA GLY A 10 40.76 57.95 14.50
C GLY A 10 39.39 57.32 14.21
N ILE A 11 39.32 56.73 13.02
CA ILE A 11 38.28 55.82 12.56
C ILE A 11 38.36 54.54 13.39
N LYS A 12 37.51 54.40 14.40
CA LYS A 12 37.33 53.12 15.11
C LYS A 12 36.34 52.24 14.35
N LYS A 13 36.91 51.20 13.71
CA LYS A 13 36.25 49.95 13.31
C LYS A 13 35.27 49.47 14.38
N LYS A 14 33.97 49.48 14.11
CA LYS A 14 32.97 48.71 14.87
C LYS A 14 31.73 48.39 14.04
N ILE A 15 31.95 47.82 12.84
CA ILE A 15 30.87 47.22 12.04
C ILE A 15 31.32 45.80 11.69
N MET A 16 31.23 44.87 12.64
CA MET A 16 31.25 43.43 12.36
C MET A 16 30.95 42.67 13.65
N LYS A 17 29.68 42.46 14.00
CA LYS A 17 29.27 41.43 14.98
C LYS A 17 27.76 41.13 15.10
N TRP A 18 26.92 41.60 14.18
CA TRP A 18 25.45 41.43 14.29
C TRP A 18 24.77 40.82 13.05
N ILE A 19 25.49 40.05 12.23
CA ILE A 19 24.92 39.34 11.06
C ILE A 19 25.37 37.87 11.02
N ILE A 20 25.41 37.19 12.18
CA ILE A 20 25.73 35.74 12.22
C ILE A 20 24.61 34.93 12.90
N ILE A 21 23.59 35.58 13.46
CA ILE A 21 22.57 34.90 14.27
C ILE A 21 21.31 34.44 13.48
N PRO A 22 20.88 35.00 12.33
CA PRO A 22 19.72 34.44 11.63
C PRO A 22 20.04 33.25 10.70
N VAL A 23 21.32 32.96 10.42
CA VAL A 23 21.69 31.92 9.44
C VAL A 23 21.75 30.51 10.04
N CYS A 24 21.93 30.37 11.36
CA CYS A 24 22.01 29.06 12.00
C CYS A 24 20.64 28.40 12.28
N ILE A 25 19.52 29.12 12.14
CA ILE A 25 18.18 28.55 12.41
C ILE A 25 17.54 27.94 11.15
N VAL A 26 18.01 28.30 9.94
CA VAL A 26 17.47 27.75 8.68
C VAL A 26 18.07 26.38 8.33
N LEU A 27 19.14 25.94 9.01
CA LEU A 27 19.83 24.67 8.71
C LEU A 27 19.41 23.47 9.57
N LEU A 28 18.39 23.62 10.43
CA LEU A 28 17.85 22.52 11.25
C LEU A 28 16.47 22.02 10.78
N ALA A 29 15.98 22.45 9.62
CA ALA A 29 14.69 22.02 9.06
C ALA A 29 14.82 20.99 7.91
N CYS A 30 15.97 20.32 7.79
CA CYS A 30 16.06 19.08 7.02
C CYS A 30 15.81 17.91 7.98
N ASP A 31 14.53 17.61 8.23
CA ASP A 31 14.14 16.27 8.66
C ASP A 31 14.47 15.30 7.52
N ASN A 32 15.73 14.87 7.45
CA ASN A 32 16.09 13.66 6.78
C ASN A 32 15.49 12.53 7.60
N THR A 33 14.21 12.22 7.33
CA THR A 33 13.60 10.95 7.68
C THR A 33 14.50 9.87 7.08
N THR A 34 15.42 9.37 7.90
CA THR A 34 16.31 8.28 7.54
C THR A 34 15.43 7.05 7.63
N ILE A 35 14.72 6.76 6.54
CA ILE A 35 13.90 5.55 6.43
C ILE A 35 14.90 4.40 6.41
N SER A 36 14.87 3.60 7.48
CA SER A 36 15.69 2.41 7.68
C SER A 36 15.61 1.48 6.47
N ASN A 37 16.74 0.88 6.10
CA ASN A 37 16.84 -0.11 5.05
C ASN A 37 16.22 -1.43 5.56
N ASN A 38 14.93 -1.61 5.27
CA ASN A 38 14.07 -2.71 5.72
C ASN A 38 13.78 -2.70 7.23
N VAL A 39 12.54 -3.04 7.59
CA VAL A 39 12.09 -3.07 8.99
C VAL A 39 11.28 -4.32 9.23
N ALA A 40 11.56 -5.04 10.32
CA ALA A 40 10.78 -6.16 10.79
C ALA A 40 10.05 -5.75 12.08
N TYR A 41 8.74 -5.95 12.11
CA TYR A 41 7.88 -5.73 13.27
C TYR A 41 7.42 -7.07 13.80
N ILE A 42 7.93 -7.45 14.97
CA ILE A 42 7.50 -8.66 15.67
C ILE A 42 6.18 -8.37 16.37
N ILE A 43 5.12 -9.08 16.00
CA ILE A 43 3.83 -9.03 16.69
C ILE A 43 3.72 -10.33 17.47
N LYS A 44 3.91 -10.25 18.80
CA LYS A 44 3.65 -11.38 19.68
C LYS A 44 2.14 -11.53 19.81
N ASP A 45 1.57 -12.49 19.09
CA ASP A 45 0.20 -12.90 19.34
C ASP A 45 0.11 -13.54 20.75
N THR A 46 -1.08 -13.48 21.34
CA THR A 46 -1.47 -14.08 22.61
C THR A 46 -1.29 -15.60 22.69
N ASN A 47 -0.89 -16.25 21.59
CA ASN A 47 -0.53 -17.66 21.54
C ASN A 47 1.00 -17.83 21.51
N PRO A 48 1.65 -18.33 22.57
CA PRO A 48 3.11 -18.26 22.78
C PRO A 48 3.98 -19.11 21.83
N ASN A 49 3.42 -19.75 20.80
CA ASN A 49 4.12 -20.73 19.97
C ASN A 49 4.24 -20.38 18.47
N VAL A 50 3.77 -19.21 18.02
CA VAL A 50 3.90 -18.77 16.62
C VAL A 50 4.29 -17.30 16.58
N ASP A 51 5.56 -17.01 16.28
CA ASP A 51 6.00 -15.64 16.01
C ASP A 51 5.43 -15.21 14.64
N THR A 52 4.50 -14.26 14.69
CA THR A 52 3.98 -13.61 13.50
C THR A 52 4.74 -12.29 13.32
N ILE A 53 5.41 -12.14 12.19
CA ILE A 53 6.27 -10.99 11.92
C ILE A 53 5.75 -10.27 10.69
N ILE A 54 5.51 -8.97 10.80
CA ILE A 54 5.29 -8.12 9.63
C ILE A 54 6.64 -7.63 9.15
N TYR A 55 6.95 -7.89 7.90
CA TYR A 55 8.20 -7.47 7.30
C TYR A 55 7.92 -6.39 6.25
N GLY A 56 8.70 -5.31 6.30
CA GLY A 56 8.59 -4.17 5.40
C GLY A 56 9.87 -4.00 4.58
N ILE A 57 9.76 -4.02 3.25
CA ILE A 57 10.88 -3.88 2.31
C ILE A 57 10.70 -2.61 1.50
N ASN A 58 11.73 -1.78 1.45
CA ASN A 58 11.70 -0.57 0.60
C ASN A 58 11.76 -1.00 -0.87
N VAL A 59 10.89 -0.42 -1.70
CA VAL A 59 11.01 -0.57 -3.15
C VAL A 59 12.18 0.35 -3.59
N PRO A 60 13.19 -0.20 -4.27
CA PRO A 60 14.39 0.56 -4.61
C PRO A 60 14.10 1.74 -5.54
N SER A 61 14.80 2.85 -5.30
CA SER A 61 14.63 4.11 -6.04
C SER A 61 14.96 4.02 -7.53
N GLU A 62 15.69 2.97 -7.93
CA GLU A 62 16.07 2.69 -9.31
C GLU A 62 14.85 2.25 -10.14
N ILE A 63 13.85 1.62 -9.51
CA ILE A 63 12.62 1.19 -10.18
C ILE A 63 11.37 1.95 -9.69
N SER A 64 11.51 2.69 -8.60
CA SER A 64 10.48 3.59 -8.10
C SER A 64 10.58 4.96 -8.78
N ASP A 65 9.45 5.59 -9.07
CA ASP A 65 9.45 6.97 -9.55
C ASP A 65 10.00 7.88 -8.43
N PRO A 66 10.99 8.75 -8.72
CA PRO A 66 11.64 9.60 -7.71
C PRO A 66 10.69 10.58 -7.01
N ARG A 67 9.44 10.69 -7.43
CA ARG A 67 8.37 11.41 -6.73
C ARG A 67 7.83 10.66 -5.53
N TYR A 68 7.95 9.33 -5.51
CA TYR A 68 7.35 8.49 -4.48
C TYR A 68 8.40 7.98 -3.49
N ILE A 69 7.90 7.49 -2.36
CA ILE A 69 8.61 6.58 -1.46
C ILE A 69 7.71 5.35 -1.39
N GLU A 70 8.22 4.22 -1.83
CA GLU A 70 7.45 2.99 -1.97
C GLU A 70 7.97 1.91 -1.03
N LYS A 71 7.04 1.20 -0.40
CA LYS A 71 7.36 0.13 0.56
C LYS A 71 6.33 -0.99 0.49
N GLU A 72 6.80 -2.22 0.42
CA GLU A 72 5.96 -3.42 0.50
C GLU A 72 5.94 -3.94 1.94
N TYR A 73 4.76 -4.28 2.45
CA TYR A 73 4.59 -4.99 3.72
C TYR A 73 3.87 -6.32 3.51
N PHE A 74 4.31 -7.35 4.23
CA PHE A 74 3.75 -8.71 4.15
C PHE A 74 3.99 -9.47 5.45
N LEU A 75 3.20 -10.52 5.67
CA LEU A 75 3.29 -11.38 6.85
C LEU A 75 4.31 -12.51 6.66
N LEU A 76 5.08 -12.80 7.71
CA LEU A 76 5.84 -14.02 7.90
C LEU A 76 5.26 -14.78 9.09
N ALA A 77 4.80 -16.01 8.87
CA ALA A 77 4.27 -16.88 9.91
C ALA A 77 4.99 -18.24 9.85
N ASN A 78 5.61 -18.66 10.95
CA ASN A 78 6.38 -19.91 11.01
C ASN A 78 7.49 -20.03 9.95
N GLY A 79 8.04 -18.91 9.48
CA GLY A 79 9.05 -18.89 8.42
C GLY A 79 8.49 -18.96 6.99
N ASP A 80 7.18 -19.16 6.84
CA ASP A 80 6.49 -19.07 5.55
C ASP A 80 6.05 -17.63 5.29
N THR A 81 6.17 -17.21 4.03
CA THR A 81 5.72 -15.88 3.60
C THR A 81 4.27 -15.97 3.10
N SER A 82 3.45 -14.99 3.50
CA SER A 82 2.11 -14.83 2.95
C SER A 82 2.16 -14.61 1.43
N ASN A 83 1.12 -15.10 0.74
CA ASN A 83 0.89 -14.80 -0.67
C ASN A 83 0.25 -13.42 -0.87
N TYR A 84 0.00 -12.69 0.22
CA TYR A 84 -0.62 -11.38 0.20
C TYR A 84 0.36 -10.33 0.70
N SER A 85 0.34 -9.16 0.07
CA SER A 85 1.12 -8.01 0.50
C SER A 85 0.38 -6.71 0.26
N CYS A 86 0.84 -5.66 0.92
CA CYS A 86 0.36 -4.30 0.72
C CYS A 86 1.54 -3.42 0.29
N PHE A 87 1.43 -2.80 -0.88
CA PHE A 87 2.35 -1.77 -1.34
C PHE A 87 1.84 -0.40 -0.92
N PHE A 88 2.67 0.36 -0.22
CA PHE A 88 2.40 1.74 0.15
C PHE A 88 3.27 2.67 -0.69
N ALA A 89 2.66 3.65 -1.34
CA ALA A 89 3.34 4.69 -2.07
C ALA A 89 3.02 6.07 -1.47
N PHE A 90 4.03 6.77 -0.98
CA PHE A 90 3.89 8.15 -0.49
C PHE A 90 4.30 9.16 -1.56
N ASP A 91 3.35 9.94 -2.07
CA ASP A 91 3.61 11.04 -3.00
C ASP A 91 4.24 12.22 -2.26
N LYS A 92 5.54 12.46 -2.48
CA LYS A 92 6.29 13.53 -1.81
C LYS A 92 5.77 14.93 -2.12
N VAL A 93 5.09 15.12 -3.25
CA VAL A 93 4.56 16.41 -3.71
C VAL A 93 3.16 16.64 -3.16
N LYS A 94 2.24 15.69 -3.37
CA LYS A 94 0.84 15.84 -2.92
C LYS A 94 0.66 15.53 -1.43
N LYS A 95 1.66 14.93 -0.78
CA LYS A 95 1.62 14.45 0.60
C LYS A 95 0.44 13.50 0.84
N ARG A 96 0.27 12.54 -0.07
CA ARG A 96 -0.80 11.53 -0.04
C ARG A 96 -0.19 10.14 -0.05
N ILE A 97 -0.88 9.19 0.58
CA ILE A 97 -0.51 7.78 0.57
C ILE A 97 -1.52 7.02 -0.30
N MET A 98 -0.99 6.11 -1.09
CA MET A 98 -1.73 5.11 -1.86
C MET A 98 -1.35 3.73 -1.30
N MET A 99 -2.32 2.82 -1.26
CA MET A 99 -2.13 1.45 -0.85
C MET A 99 -2.66 0.51 -1.91
N ASP A 100 -1.88 -0.48 -2.32
CA ASP A 100 -2.33 -1.55 -3.21
C ASP A 100 -2.24 -2.88 -2.46
N TYR A 101 -3.37 -3.59 -2.36
CA TYR A 101 -3.42 -4.94 -1.79
C TYR A 101 -3.34 -5.96 -2.92
N VAL A 102 -2.31 -6.81 -2.88
CA VAL A 102 -1.94 -7.69 -3.99
C VAL A 102 -1.86 -9.14 -3.50
N TYR A 103 -2.37 -10.04 -4.33
CA TYR A 103 -2.11 -11.47 -4.22
C TYR A 103 -0.98 -11.84 -5.19
N GLU A 104 0.17 -12.23 -4.64
CA GLU A 104 1.34 -12.67 -5.39
C GLU A 104 1.66 -14.13 -5.06
N PRO A 105 1.14 -15.11 -5.82
CA PRO A 105 1.45 -16.53 -5.60
C PRO A 105 2.92 -16.86 -5.95
N TYR A 106 3.62 -15.93 -6.62
CA TYR A 106 5.02 -16.03 -6.99
C TYR A 106 5.75 -14.77 -6.55
N ARG A 107 6.18 -14.78 -5.29
CA ARG A 107 6.91 -13.67 -4.72
C ARG A 107 8.26 -13.43 -5.37
N LYS A 108 8.56 -12.14 -5.52
CA LYS A 108 9.80 -11.60 -6.04
C LYS A 108 10.51 -10.81 -4.94
N SER A 109 11.72 -11.21 -4.55
CA SER A 109 12.57 -10.36 -3.69
C SER A 109 13.47 -9.49 -4.55
N TYR A 110 13.66 -8.23 -4.18
CA TYR A 110 14.58 -7.30 -4.84
C TYR A 110 16.03 -7.65 -4.44
N VAL A 111 16.72 -8.51 -5.19
CA VAL A 111 18.03 -9.03 -4.75
C VAL A 111 19.22 -8.34 -5.40
N ASN A 112 19.12 -7.92 -6.66
CA ASN A 112 20.21 -7.19 -7.34
C ASN A 112 19.69 -6.16 -8.35
N PHE A 113 20.30 -4.98 -8.37
CA PHE A 113 20.11 -3.95 -9.39
C PHE A 113 21.46 -3.65 -10.05
N SER A 114 21.56 -3.85 -11.36
CA SER A 114 22.72 -3.41 -12.13
C SER A 114 22.40 -2.08 -12.80
N THR A 115 23.12 -1.03 -12.43
CA THR A 115 23.09 0.28 -13.08
C THR A 115 24.08 0.40 -14.25
N ASN A 116 24.82 -0.68 -14.55
CA ASN A 116 25.91 -0.66 -15.51
C ASN A 116 25.48 -1.27 -16.85
N ASP A 117 24.64 -0.54 -17.58
CA ASP A 117 24.79 -0.23 -19.01
C ASP A 117 23.50 0.42 -19.54
N SER A 118 23.68 1.40 -20.40
CA SER A 118 22.67 2.37 -20.83
C SER A 118 21.54 1.70 -21.61
N SER A 119 20.46 1.26 -20.95
CA SER A 119 19.06 1.28 -21.43
C SER A 119 18.08 0.40 -20.65
N SER A 120 18.53 -0.44 -19.70
CA SER A 120 17.59 -1.29 -18.95
C SER A 120 18.03 -1.48 -17.50
N ILE A 121 17.21 -0.98 -16.56
CA ILE A 121 17.32 -1.37 -15.15
C ILE A 121 16.74 -2.78 -15.05
N ILE A 122 17.63 -3.78 -14.95
CA ILE A 122 17.21 -5.16 -14.72
C ILE A 122 17.13 -5.35 -13.20
N ALA A 123 15.91 -5.36 -12.67
CA ALA A 123 15.64 -5.84 -11.33
C ALA A 123 15.72 -7.37 -11.35
N ASN A 124 16.74 -7.93 -10.71
CA ASN A 124 16.81 -9.37 -10.51
C ASN A 124 15.96 -9.74 -9.31
N PHE A 125 14.96 -10.57 -9.58
CA PHE A 125 14.07 -11.10 -8.56
C PHE A 125 14.48 -12.52 -8.19
N GLU A 126 14.86 -12.77 -6.93
CA GLU A 126 14.93 -14.15 -6.44
C GLU A 126 13.60 -14.51 -5.81
N SER A 127 13.08 -15.69 -6.17
CA SER A 127 11.97 -16.28 -5.44
C SER A 127 12.45 -16.63 -4.04
N LEU A 128 11.92 -15.97 -3.01
CA LEU A 128 12.11 -16.43 -1.64
C LEU A 128 11.52 -17.85 -1.53
N LYS A 129 12.25 -18.76 -0.90
CA LYS A 129 11.93 -20.20 -0.81
C LYS A 129 10.52 -20.47 -0.25
N LYS A 130 9.98 -21.61 -0.73
CA LYS A 130 8.81 -22.41 -0.31
C LYS A 130 7.59 -21.63 0.20
N PHE A 131 6.64 -21.45 -0.71
CA PHE A 131 5.33 -20.84 -0.47
C PHE A 131 4.44 -21.70 0.41
N SER A 132 3.62 -21.02 1.21
CA SER A 132 2.45 -21.65 1.82
C SER A 132 1.44 -21.96 0.71
N PRO A 133 1.01 -23.22 0.53
CA PRO A 133 -0.09 -23.56 -0.37
C PRO A 133 -1.45 -23.06 0.15
N TYR A 134 -1.47 -22.37 1.28
CA TYR A 134 -2.67 -21.95 1.96
C TYR A 134 -3.16 -20.61 1.41
N GLU A 135 -4.27 -20.65 0.70
CA GLU A 135 -5.06 -19.46 0.41
C GLU A 135 -5.79 -19.06 1.69
N LEU A 136 -5.64 -17.80 2.10
CA LEU A 136 -6.32 -17.30 3.28
C LEU A 136 -7.81 -17.13 2.98
N ASN A 137 -8.65 -17.49 3.94
CA ASN A 137 -10.05 -17.07 3.87
C ASN A 137 -10.16 -15.56 4.11
N TYR A 138 -11.29 -14.99 3.72
CA TYR A 138 -11.59 -13.56 3.84
C TYR A 138 -11.27 -12.95 5.22
N LYS A 139 -11.62 -13.63 6.32
CA LYS A 139 -11.44 -13.10 7.69
C LYS A 139 -9.95 -13.04 8.06
N ASP A 140 -9.19 -14.05 7.67
CA ASP A 140 -7.75 -14.09 7.91
C ASP A 140 -7.03 -13.04 7.05
N GLN A 141 -7.49 -12.80 5.81
CA GLN A 141 -6.98 -11.69 4.98
C GLN A 141 -7.25 -10.32 5.61
N LEU A 142 -8.44 -10.06 6.14
CA LEU A 142 -8.72 -8.79 6.86
C LEU A 142 -7.84 -8.63 8.10
N THR A 143 -7.57 -9.74 8.80
CA THR A 143 -6.66 -9.73 9.96
C THR A 143 -5.24 -9.40 9.52
N GLU A 144 -4.77 -9.98 8.42
CA GLU A 144 -3.45 -9.66 7.87
C GLU A 144 -3.35 -8.20 7.43
N ILE A 145 -4.35 -7.68 6.71
CA ILE A 145 -4.41 -6.26 6.31
C ILE A 145 -4.33 -5.36 7.54
N LYS A 146 -5.04 -5.70 8.62
CA LYS A 146 -4.95 -4.97 9.90
C LYS A 146 -3.54 -4.95 10.47
N LEU A 147 -2.89 -6.11 10.56
CA LEU A 147 -1.51 -6.20 11.10
C LEU A 147 -0.53 -5.40 10.23
N ILE A 148 -0.71 -5.42 8.92
CA ILE A 148 0.10 -4.64 7.98
C ILE A 148 -0.14 -3.14 8.18
N LEU A 149 -1.39 -2.68 8.27
CA LEU A 149 -1.72 -1.28 8.54
C LEU A 149 -1.13 -0.81 9.87
N ASP A 150 -1.21 -1.64 10.93
CA ASP A 150 -0.60 -1.35 12.23
C ASP A 150 0.93 -1.18 12.13
N ALA A 151 1.60 -2.02 11.33
CA ALA A 151 3.03 -1.88 11.07
C ALA A 151 3.34 -0.63 10.24
N ALA A 152 2.62 -0.40 9.15
CA ALA A 152 2.79 0.73 8.25
C ALA A 152 2.55 2.07 8.95
N SER A 153 1.61 2.14 9.91
CA SER A 153 1.30 3.34 10.69
C SER A 153 2.48 3.90 11.50
N LYS A 154 3.53 3.07 11.72
CA LYS A 154 4.76 3.49 12.41
C LYS A 154 5.71 4.28 11.52
N GLU A 155 5.54 4.19 10.20
CA GLU A 155 6.40 4.82 9.20
C GLU A 155 5.64 5.82 8.34
N PHE A 156 4.33 5.61 8.19
CA PHE A 156 3.43 6.41 7.39
C PHE A 156 2.33 7.03 8.23
N ASP A 157 2.04 8.30 7.97
CA ASP A 157 0.88 8.99 8.53
C ASP A 157 -0.39 8.56 7.78
N LEU A 158 -1.03 7.49 8.23
CA LEU A 158 -2.18 6.87 7.54
C LEU A 158 -3.42 7.77 7.48
N ASP A 159 -3.50 8.86 8.24
CA ASP A 159 -4.52 9.91 8.07
C ASP A 159 -4.41 10.57 6.66
N LYS A 160 -3.28 10.37 5.97
CA LYS A 160 -3.02 10.79 4.57
C LYS A 160 -3.30 9.72 3.52
N LEU A 161 -3.84 8.55 3.90
CA LEU A 161 -4.26 7.54 2.94
C LEU A 161 -5.45 8.05 2.13
N ARG A 162 -5.30 8.06 0.79
CA ARG A 162 -6.31 8.61 -0.13
C ARG A 162 -6.80 7.61 -1.15
N TYR A 163 -6.04 6.56 -1.40
CA TYR A 163 -6.41 5.53 -2.35
C TYR A 163 -6.04 4.17 -1.78
N LEU A 164 -6.97 3.22 -1.89
CA LEU A 164 -6.72 1.80 -1.73
C LEU A 164 -7.15 1.09 -3.00
N SER A 165 -6.31 0.24 -3.57
CA SER A 165 -6.70 -0.59 -4.72
C SER A 165 -6.45 -2.07 -4.50
N LEU A 166 -7.24 -2.92 -5.17
CA LEU A 166 -7.07 -4.37 -5.21
C LEU A 166 -7.80 -4.95 -6.42
N ASN A 167 -7.32 -6.07 -6.94
CA ASN A 167 -8.16 -6.89 -7.82
C ASN A 167 -9.25 -7.59 -7.00
N MET A 168 -10.46 -7.74 -7.55
CA MET A 168 -11.54 -8.43 -6.83
C MET A 168 -11.17 -9.86 -6.45
N THR A 169 -10.38 -10.54 -7.29
CA THR A 169 -9.87 -11.89 -7.02
C THR A 169 -8.75 -11.95 -5.97
N ALA A 170 -8.09 -10.82 -5.64
CA ALA A 170 -7.09 -10.81 -4.59
C ALA A 170 -7.70 -11.03 -3.20
N LEU A 171 -9.00 -10.72 -3.03
CA LEU A 171 -9.72 -10.93 -1.78
C LEU A 171 -10.67 -12.13 -1.92
N ASN A 172 -10.45 -13.15 -1.11
CA ASN A 172 -11.16 -14.41 -1.16
C ASN A 172 -12.67 -14.18 -1.00
N GLY A 173 -13.44 -14.70 -1.96
CA GLY A 173 -14.90 -14.61 -1.99
C GLY A 173 -15.48 -13.26 -2.44
N LEU A 174 -14.68 -12.20 -2.64
CA LEU A 174 -15.19 -10.90 -3.10
C LEU A 174 -15.75 -11.01 -4.52
N ALA A 175 -14.95 -11.52 -5.47
CA ALA A 175 -15.37 -11.70 -6.86
C ALA A 175 -16.66 -12.54 -6.98
N ASP A 176 -16.75 -13.68 -6.28
CA ASP A 176 -17.95 -14.54 -6.26
C ASP A 176 -19.17 -13.84 -5.68
N THR A 177 -18.99 -13.11 -4.58
CA THR A 177 -20.07 -12.36 -3.92
C THR A 177 -20.62 -11.29 -4.84
N ILE A 178 -19.75 -10.49 -5.46
CA ILE A 178 -20.16 -9.42 -6.38
C ILE A 178 -20.81 -9.98 -7.63
N THR A 179 -20.27 -11.07 -8.19
CA THR A 179 -20.88 -11.79 -9.33
C THR A 179 -22.29 -12.26 -8.99
N SER A 180 -22.47 -12.88 -7.82
CA SER A 180 -23.78 -13.37 -7.37
C SER A 180 -24.79 -12.23 -7.18
N LEU A 181 -24.34 -11.10 -6.62
CA LEU A 181 -25.16 -9.90 -6.48
C LEU A 181 -25.51 -9.28 -7.83
N TYR A 182 -24.58 -9.30 -8.79
CA TYR A 182 -24.80 -8.82 -10.15
C TYR A 182 -25.87 -9.66 -10.84
N ILE A 183 -25.69 -10.98 -10.91
CA ILE A 183 -26.62 -11.90 -11.55
C ILE A 183 -28.02 -11.76 -10.95
N LYS A 184 -28.12 -11.70 -9.62
CA LYS A 184 -29.39 -11.53 -8.93
C LYS A 184 -30.13 -10.24 -9.32
N LYS A 185 -29.40 -9.17 -9.64
CA LYS A 185 -29.97 -7.84 -9.89
C LYS A 185 -30.18 -7.53 -11.37
N PHE A 186 -29.29 -8.00 -12.24
CA PHE A 186 -29.24 -7.62 -13.65
C PHE A 186 -29.35 -8.82 -14.60
N GLY A 187 -29.36 -10.05 -14.09
CA GLY A 187 -29.27 -11.27 -14.90
C GLY A 187 -27.83 -11.63 -15.25
N ASP A 188 -27.65 -12.70 -16.02
CA ASP A 188 -26.35 -13.29 -16.37
C ASP A 188 -25.77 -12.79 -17.71
N ASN A 189 -26.29 -11.69 -18.25
CA ASN A 189 -25.82 -11.13 -19.52
C ASN A 189 -24.51 -10.34 -19.36
N ILE A 190 -23.42 -10.94 -19.85
CA ILE A 190 -22.06 -10.40 -19.81
C ILE A 190 -21.86 -9.16 -20.71
N GLU A 191 -22.63 -9.02 -21.79
CA GLU A 191 -22.44 -7.92 -22.76
C GLU A 191 -22.89 -6.56 -22.21
N THR A 192 -23.64 -6.56 -21.10
CA THR A 192 -24.27 -5.38 -20.52
C THR A 192 -23.63 -4.90 -19.22
N ILE A 193 -22.51 -5.53 -18.82
CA ILE A 193 -21.86 -5.23 -17.55
C ILE A 193 -21.16 -3.88 -17.62
N GLU A 194 -21.55 -2.95 -16.74
CA GLU A 194 -20.92 -1.64 -16.62
C GLU A 194 -20.16 -1.49 -15.29
N ASN A 195 -18.99 -0.85 -15.33
CA ASN A 195 -18.17 -0.59 -14.14
C ASN A 195 -18.96 0.10 -13.01
N VAL A 196 -19.87 1.03 -13.36
CA VAL A 196 -20.69 1.76 -12.37
C VAL A 196 -21.67 0.86 -11.63
N GLN A 197 -22.21 -0.17 -12.29
CA GLN A 197 -23.11 -1.13 -11.68
C GLN A 197 -22.35 -1.99 -10.67
N VAL A 198 -21.18 -2.49 -11.06
CA VAL A 198 -20.31 -3.31 -10.19
C VAL A 198 -19.79 -2.50 -9.01
N ALA A 199 -19.33 -1.27 -9.23
CA ALA A 199 -18.92 -0.35 -8.17
C ALA A 199 -20.03 -0.10 -7.14
N ALA A 200 -21.28 0.07 -7.61
CA ALA A 200 -22.43 0.26 -6.72
C ALA A 200 -22.77 -0.99 -5.90
N LEU A 201 -22.50 -2.20 -6.42
CA LEU A 201 -22.64 -3.45 -5.67
C LEU A 201 -21.52 -3.58 -4.62
N ILE A 202 -20.28 -3.29 -4.98
CA ILE A 202 -19.14 -3.29 -4.05
C ILE A 202 -19.37 -2.31 -2.92
N ARG A 203 -19.80 -1.07 -3.20
CA ARG A 203 -20.05 -0.06 -2.15
C ARG A 203 -21.06 -0.54 -1.09
N LYS A 204 -21.99 -1.41 -1.46
CA LYS A 204 -23.04 -1.95 -0.58
C LYS A 204 -22.72 -3.33 0.00
N SER A 205 -21.55 -3.89 -0.31
CA SER A 205 -21.16 -5.21 0.16
C SER A 205 -20.59 -5.16 1.58
N THR A 206 -20.56 -6.32 2.24
CA THR A 206 -19.92 -6.50 3.55
C THR A 206 -18.43 -6.14 3.50
N PHE A 207 -17.76 -6.38 2.38
CA PHE A 207 -16.36 -5.97 2.17
C PHE A 207 -16.13 -4.48 2.43
N THR A 208 -16.98 -3.62 1.85
CA THR A 208 -16.83 -2.18 2.06
C THR A 208 -17.10 -1.79 3.51
N TYR A 209 -18.08 -2.43 4.17
CA TYR A 209 -18.38 -2.17 5.58
C TYR A 209 -17.21 -2.57 6.50
N ASP A 210 -16.70 -3.79 6.35
CA ASP A 210 -15.59 -4.31 7.17
C ASP A 210 -14.32 -3.49 6.96
N LEU A 211 -14.05 -3.06 5.72
CA LEU A 211 -12.90 -2.23 5.41
C LEU A 211 -13.08 -0.78 5.93
N ASP A 212 -14.28 -0.21 5.88
CA ASP A 212 -14.57 1.10 6.52
C ASP A 212 -14.34 1.02 8.04
N GLU A 213 -14.78 -0.06 8.69
CA GLU A 213 -14.54 -0.29 10.12
C GLU A 213 -13.04 -0.38 10.42
N LEU A 214 -12.29 -1.16 9.62
CA LEU A 214 -10.85 -1.29 9.77
C LEU A 214 -10.11 0.03 9.55
N LEU A 215 -10.50 0.80 8.54
CA LEU A 215 -9.86 2.08 8.19
C LEU A 215 -10.17 3.19 9.20
N SER A 216 -11.28 3.09 9.94
CA SER A 216 -11.67 4.07 10.95
C SER A 216 -10.64 4.24 12.07
N PHE A 217 -9.86 3.20 12.39
CA PHE A 217 -8.75 3.27 13.35
C PHE A 217 -7.65 4.26 12.92
N TYR A 218 -7.58 4.58 11.62
CA TYR A 218 -6.63 5.52 11.02
C TYR A 218 -7.34 6.77 10.49
N LYS A 219 -8.52 7.10 11.04
CA LYS A 219 -9.32 8.29 10.73
C LYS A 219 -9.58 8.52 9.24
N VAL A 220 -9.69 7.45 8.48
CA VAL A 220 -10.04 7.50 7.06
C VAL A 220 -11.23 6.59 6.80
N ARG A 221 -12.03 6.95 5.80
CA ARG A 221 -13.20 6.21 5.35
C ARG A 221 -13.27 6.17 3.83
N ILE A 222 -13.93 5.17 3.29
CA ILE A 222 -14.25 5.02 1.87
C ILE A 222 -15.29 6.06 1.48
N ASP A 223 -14.88 7.01 0.64
CA ASP A 223 -15.75 8.02 0.05
C ASP A 223 -16.38 7.50 -1.25
N LYS A 224 -15.54 6.96 -2.14
CA LYS A 224 -15.97 6.51 -3.47
C LYS A 224 -15.38 5.14 -3.81
N VAL A 225 -16.18 4.33 -4.50
CA VAL A 225 -15.77 3.07 -5.12
C VAL A 225 -15.79 3.25 -6.63
N ASN A 226 -14.70 2.92 -7.30
CA ASN A 226 -14.62 2.77 -8.74
C ASN A 226 -14.17 1.34 -9.06
N VAL A 227 -14.50 0.89 -10.27
CA VAL A 227 -13.97 -0.34 -10.85
C VAL A 227 -13.36 0.00 -12.20
N ASP A 228 -12.21 -0.57 -12.49
CA ASP A 228 -11.54 -0.47 -13.78
C ASP A 228 -11.18 -1.84 -14.33
N GLY A 229 -11.08 -1.95 -15.66
CA GLY A 229 -10.66 -3.18 -16.33
C GLY A 229 -11.54 -4.40 -16.04
N LEU A 230 -12.86 -4.24 -16.02
CA LEU A 230 -13.77 -5.37 -15.80
C LEU A 230 -13.56 -6.48 -16.83
N ILE A 231 -13.43 -7.70 -16.34
CA ILE A 231 -13.34 -8.91 -17.13
C ILE A 231 -14.23 -10.01 -16.53
N CYS A 232 -14.65 -10.94 -17.39
CA CYS A 232 -15.33 -12.16 -16.95
C CYS A 232 -14.37 -13.34 -17.09
N ILE A 233 -14.04 -13.96 -15.97
CA ILE A 233 -13.14 -15.11 -15.91
C ILE A 233 -13.98 -16.37 -15.83
N GLN A 234 -13.74 -17.35 -16.71
CA GLN A 234 -14.38 -18.65 -16.59
C GLN A 234 -13.86 -19.39 -15.36
N LYS A 235 -14.78 -19.93 -14.56
CA LYS A 235 -14.41 -20.84 -13.46
C LYS A 235 -13.82 -22.09 -14.08
N THR A 236 -12.53 -22.35 -13.83
CA THR A 236 -11.95 -23.65 -14.18
C THR A 236 -12.68 -24.72 -13.38
N LYS A 237 -13.48 -25.56 -14.06
CA LYS A 237 -14.08 -26.76 -13.46
C LYS A 237 -12.93 -27.64 -12.97
N SER A 238 -12.66 -27.57 -11.68
CA SER A 238 -11.72 -28.50 -11.06
C SER A 238 -12.22 -29.91 -11.38
N LYS A 239 -11.44 -30.68 -12.13
CA LYS A 239 -11.70 -32.11 -12.36
C LYS A 239 -11.44 -32.87 -11.05
N GLY A 240 -12.23 -32.57 -10.03
CA GLY A 240 -12.36 -33.39 -8.85
C GLY A 240 -13.30 -34.53 -9.20
N ASN A 241 -12.77 -35.74 -9.28
CA ASN A 241 -13.57 -36.96 -9.22
C ASN A 241 -14.29 -36.97 -7.86
N ASN A 242 -15.47 -36.36 -7.79
CA ASN A 242 -16.52 -36.65 -6.82
C ASN A 242 -17.78 -35.89 -7.25
N ALA A 243 -18.68 -36.62 -7.89
CA ALA A 243 -20.03 -36.17 -8.19
C ALA A 243 -20.78 -35.94 -6.89
N ASN A 244 -20.71 -34.73 -6.34
CA ASN A 244 -21.67 -34.24 -5.36
C ASN A 244 -22.08 -32.82 -5.75
N VAL A 245 -23.21 -32.78 -6.45
CA VAL A 245 -24.19 -31.69 -6.63
C VAL A 245 -23.68 -30.30 -6.25
N SER A 246 -23.12 -29.59 -7.23
CA SER A 246 -23.18 -28.12 -7.20
C SER A 246 -24.62 -27.69 -7.49
N PRO A 247 -25.17 -26.67 -6.81
CA PRO A 247 -26.53 -26.23 -7.05
C PRO A 247 -26.68 -25.74 -8.50
N ILE A 248 -27.81 -26.10 -9.10
CA ILE A 248 -28.18 -26.02 -10.53
C ILE A 248 -28.17 -24.58 -11.13
N ASN A 249 -27.70 -23.56 -10.40
CA ASN A 249 -27.66 -22.16 -10.85
C ASN A 249 -26.26 -21.52 -10.76
N SER A 250 -25.17 -22.29 -10.74
CA SER A 250 -23.82 -21.70 -10.75
C SER A 250 -23.45 -21.25 -12.15
N VAL A 251 -23.46 -19.94 -12.37
CA VAL A 251 -22.87 -19.33 -13.56
C VAL A 251 -21.38 -19.70 -13.62
N ASP A 252 -20.92 -20.18 -14.78
CA ASP A 252 -19.57 -20.72 -15.01
C ASP A 252 -18.50 -19.60 -15.13
N TRP A 253 -18.80 -18.37 -14.72
CA TRP A 253 -17.89 -17.22 -14.76
C TRP A 253 -17.97 -16.37 -13.49
N ILE A 254 -16.92 -15.58 -13.24
CA ILE A 254 -16.85 -14.54 -12.20
C ILE A 254 -16.46 -13.20 -12.80
N LEU A 255 -16.95 -12.13 -12.19
CA LEU A 255 -16.46 -10.78 -12.38
C LEU A 255 -15.12 -10.61 -11.68
N ASP A 256 -14.15 -10.08 -12.42
CA ASP A 256 -12.93 -9.54 -11.86
C ASP A 256 -12.64 -8.16 -12.45
N GLY A 257 -11.78 -7.42 -11.79
CA GLY A 257 -11.42 -6.06 -12.15
C GLY A 257 -10.73 -5.37 -10.98
N LEU A 258 -10.05 -4.26 -11.28
CA LEU A 258 -9.38 -3.45 -10.30
C LEU A 258 -10.40 -2.59 -9.56
N VAL A 259 -10.59 -2.88 -8.28
CA VAL A 259 -11.37 -2.04 -7.36
C VAL A 259 -10.48 -0.92 -6.88
N ILE A 260 -10.94 0.32 -7.03
CA ILE A 260 -10.24 1.53 -6.57
C ILE A 260 -11.14 2.26 -5.58
N LEU A 261 -10.69 2.34 -4.34
CA LEU A 261 -11.36 3.03 -3.26
C LEU A 261 -10.71 4.39 -3.06
N SER A 262 -11.48 5.47 -3.25
CA SER A 262 -11.05 6.81 -2.85
C SER A 262 -11.43 7.02 -1.40
N LEU A 263 -10.46 7.45 -0.60
CA LEU A 263 -10.62 7.63 0.84
C LEU A 263 -10.62 9.10 1.24
N SER A 264 -11.40 9.42 2.25
CA SER A 264 -11.49 10.75 2.86
C SER A 264 -11.20 10.68 4.37
N PRO A 265 -10.65 11.74 4.98
CA PRO A 265 -10.58 11.84 6.43
C PRO A 265 -11.96 11.76 7.07
N ILE A 266 -12.01 11.22 8.29
CA ILE A 266 -13.15 11.31 9.18
C ILE A 266 -12.96 12.59 10.01
N ASP A 267 -13.92 13.51 9.91
CA ASP A 267 -13.95 14.76 10.68
C ASP A 267 -14.24 14.53 12.17
#